data_AF-A0AAV4HBV6-F1
#
_entry.id   AF-A0AAV4HBV6-F1
#
_cell.length_a   1.000
_cell.length_b   1.000
_cell.length_c   1.000
_cell.angle_alpha   90.00
_cell.angle_beta   90.00
_cell.angle_gamma   90.00
#
_symmetry.space_group_name_H-M   'P 1'
#
loop_
_entity.id
_entity.type
_entity.pdbx_description
1 polymer ?
#
loop_
_entity_poly.entity_id
_entity_poly.type
_entity_poly.pdbx_seq_one_letter_code
_entity_poly.pdbx_strand_id
1 'polypeptide(L)' 'MKLEGCNLMRCVKCGQNFCYLCESPVSRTEPYKHYGVPGQMCYSLLFHGVPDLEDLFPEDDLVMILEEEGMFDDAD' A
#
# COMPACT_ATOMS: atom_id res chain seq x y z
N MET A 1 -1.96 -10.83 6.67
CA MET A 1 -1.32 -10.53 5.37
C MET A 1 -1.31 -9.02 5.22
N LYS A 2 -0.16 -8.42 4.91
CA LYS A 2 -0.08 -7.03 4.46
C LYS A 2 -0.58 -7.08 3.01
N LEU A 3 -1.83 -6.71 2.79
CA LEU A 3 -2.48 -6.96 1.50
C LEU A 3 -2.01 -5.97 0.43
N GLU A 4 -1.66 -4.73 0.80
CA GLU A 4 -1.58 -3.62 -0.17
C GLU A 4 -0.44 -2.64 0.11
N GLY A 5 0.61 -3.04 0.84
CA GLY A 5 1.63 -2.07 1.25
C GLY A 5 1.00 -0.90 2.02
N CYS A 6 0.20 -1.17 3.05
CA CYS A 6 -0.38 -0.11 3.87
C CYS A 6 -0.47 -0.56 5.33
N ASN A 7 -0.64 0.37 6.26
CA ASN A 7 -0.66 0.09 7.69
C ASN A 7 -1.96 -0.56 8.18
N LEU A 8 -2.97 -0.70 7.31
CA LEU A 8 -4.17 -1.48 7.58
C LEU A 8 -3.94 -2.97 7.24
N MET A 9 -3.78 -3.80 8.27
CA MET A 9 -3.55 -5.25 8.12
C MET A 9 -4.76 -6.07 8.49
N ARG A 10 -4.90 -7.26 7.88
CA ARG A 10 -5.90 -8.26 8.25
C ARG A 10 -5.24 -9.55 8.75
N CYS A 11 -5.65 -10.01 9.92
CA CYS A 11 -5.22 -11.29 10.46
C CYS A 11 -5.88 -12.43 9.66
N VAL A 12 -5.09 -13.35 9.12
CA VAL A 12 -5.60 -14.48 8.32
C VAL A 12 -6.30 -15.54 9.18
N LYS A 13 -5.93 -15.66 10.47
CA LYS A 13 -6.54 -16.63 11.38
C LYS A 13 -7.92 -16.22 11.87
N CYS A 14 -8.10 -14.96 12.27
CA CYS A 14 -9.36 -14.47 12.86
C CYS A 14 -10.11 -13.43 12.00
N GLY A 15 -9.50 -12.98 10.89
CA GLY A 15 -10.08 -11.99 9.99
C GLY A 15 -10.14 -10.56 10.53
N GLN A 16 -9.60 -10.28 11.72
CA GLN A 16 -9.63 -8.94 12.32
C GLN A 16 -8.73 -7.96 11.58
N ASN A 17 -9.22 -6.74 11.37
CA ASN A 17 -8.41 -5.63 10.88
C ASN A 17 -7.68 -4.98 12.05
N PHE A 18 -6.41 -4.65 11.87
CA PHE A 18 -5.59 -3.97 12.87
C PHE A 18 -4.59 -3.03 12.19
N CYS A 19 -4.17 -2.01 12.93
CA CYS A 19 -3.14 -1.07 12.49
C CYS A 19 -1.76 -1.68 12.78
N TYR A 20 -0.87 -1.68 11.79
CA TYR A 20 0.50 -2.16 11.97
C TYR A 20 1.34 -1.28 12.89
N LEU A 21 1.07 0.05 12.89
CA LEU A 21 1.87 1.02 13.65
C LEU A 21 1.60 0.96 15.16
N CYS A 22 0.32 0.79 15.55
CA CYS A 22 -0.10 0.84 16.94
C CYS A 22 -0.73 -0.46 17.45
N GLU A 23 -0.70 -1.51 16.63
CA GLU A 23 -1.22 -2.86 16.91
C GLU A 23 -2.70 -2.92 17.33
N SER A 24 -3.43 -1.80 17.18
CA SER A 24 -4.79 -1.66 17.68
C SER A 24 -5.81 -2.18 16.68
N PRO A 25 -6.95 -2.73 17.14
CA PRO A 25 -8.05 -3.12 16.27
C PRO A 25 -8.58 -1.94 15.47
N VAL A 26 -8.81 -2.15 14.18
CA VAL A 26 -9.40 -1.17 13.27
C VAL A 26 -10.81 -1.60 12.89
N SER A 27 -11.70 -0.62 12.73
CA SER A 27 -13.08 -0.86 12.29
C SER A 27 -13.12 -1.62 10.96
N ARG A 28 -14.04 -2.58 10.85
CA ARG A 28 -14.30 -3.28 9.59
C ARG A 28 -15.18 -2.47 8.64
N THR A 29 -16.02 -1.58 9.17
CA THR A 29 -16.94 -0.75 8.39
C THR A 29 -16.31 0.57 7.96
N GLU A 30 -15.47 1.15 8.82
CA GLU A 30 -14.82 2.45 8.58
C GLU A 30 -13.31 2.38 8.83
N PRO A 31 -12.56 1.51 8.13
CA PRO A 31 -11.15 1.26 8.45
C PRO A 31 -10.24 2.49 8.29
N TYR A 32 -10.52 3.35 7.30
CA TYR A 32 -9.71 4.53 7.03
C TYR A 32 -9.84 5.63 8.08
N LYS A 33 -10.93 5.62 8.84
CA LYS A 33 -11.19 6.62 9.90
C LYS A 33 -10.07 6.64 10.95
N HIS A 34 -9.42 5.50 11.19
CA HIS A 34 -8.27 5.41 12.11
C HIS A 34 -7.12 6.35 11.72
N TYR A 35 -6.93 6.61 10.42
CA TYR A 35 -5.85 7.43 9.87
C TYR A 35 -6.28 8.87 9.58
N GLY A 36 -7.58 9.18 9.72
CA GLY A 36 -8.15 10.49 9.40
C GLY A 36 -8.39 11.40 10.60
N VAL A 37 -7.97 11.02 11.81
CA VAL A 37 -8.19 11.81 13.04
C VAL A 37 -6.94 12.62 13.38
N PRO A 38 -6.96 13.96 13.23
CA PRO A 38 -5.84 14.81 13.60
C PRO A 38 -5.48 14.66 15.07
N GLY A 39 -4.18 14.73 15.39
CA GLY A 39 -3.67 14.62 16.76
C GLY A 39 -3.50 13.19 17.28
N GLN A 40 -3.93 12.17 16.51
CA GLN A 40 -3.60 10.77 16.80
C GLN A 40 -2.28 10.36 16.16
N MET A 41 -1.59 9.40 16.77
CA MET A 41 -0.30 8.88 16.28
C MET A 41 -0.38 8.39 14.82
N CYS A 42 -1.51 7.80 14.42
CA CYS A 42 -1.67 7.19 13.10
C CYS A 42 -2.20 8.16 12.03
N TYR A 43 -2.35 9.45 12.33
CA TYR A 43 -2.90 10.44 11.41
C TYR A 43 -2.06 10.57 10.14
N SER A 44 -2.69 10.41 8.98
CA SER A 44 -2.05 10.47 7.65
C SER A 44 -0.91 9.47 7.43
N LEU A 45 -0.82 8.41 8.24
CA LEU A 45 0.23 7.38 8.12
C LEU A 45 -0.28 6.07 7.51
N LEU A 46 -1.36 6.09 6.71
CA LEU A 46 -1.88 4.87 6.09
C LEU A 46 -0.84 4.18 5.19
N PHE A 47 -0.11 4.94 4.39
CA PHE A 47 0.92 4.43 3.46
C PHE A 47 2.35 4.75 3.91
N HIS A 48 2.53 5.18 5.16
CA HIS A 48 3.87 5.50 5.65
C HIS A 48 4.75 4.24 5.73
N GLY A 49 5.99 4.34 5.21
CA GLY A 49 6.97 3.26 5.18
C GLY A 49 6.77 2.26 4.03
N VAL A 50 5.98 2.64 3.03
CA VAL A 50 5.74 1.87 1.81
C VAL A 50 6.64 2.50 0.75
N PRO A 51 7.59 1.73 0.18
CA PRO A 51 8.47 2.28 -0.86
C PRO A 51 7.64 2.72 -2.06
N ASP A 52 8.03 3.84 -2.67
CA ASP A 52 7.36 4.35 -3.85
C ASP A 52 7.64 3.42 -5.05
N LEU A 53 6.81 3.52 -6.08
CA LEU A 53 6.99 2.69 -7.29
C LEU A 53 8.35 2.95 -7.96
N GLU A 54 8.85 4.17 -7.87
CA GLU A 54 10.18 4.58 -8.34
C GLU A 54 11.31 3.87 -7.58
N ASP A 55 11.11 3.55 -6.29
CA ASP A 55 12.10 2.82 -5.49
C ASP A 55 12.09 1.31 -5.76
N LEU A 56 10.95 0.77 -6.18
CA LEU A 56 10.75 -0.66 -6.46
C LEU A 56 11.07 -1.03 -7.91
N PHE A 57 10.87 -0.09 -8.82
CA PHE A 57 11.12 -0.24 -10.24
C PHE A 57 11.96 0.95 -10.69
N PRO A 58 13.30 0.83 -10.63
CA PRO A 58 14.20 1.78 -11.28
C PRO A 58 13.77 1.99 -12.73
N GLU A 59 13.97 3.19 -13.27
CA GLU A 59 13.55 3.55 -14.63
C GLU A 59 14.03 2.52 -15.67
N ASP A 60 15.22 1.95 -15.48
CA ASP A 60 15.79 0.91 -16.33
C ASP A 60 14.99 -0.42 -16.33
N ASP A 61 14.42 -0.82 -15.19
CA ASP A 61 13.62 -2.05 -15.07
C ASP A 61 12.20 -1.87 -15.63
N LEU A 62 11.62 -0.66 -15.50
CA LEU A 62 10.35 -0.29 -16.13
C LEU A 62 10.46 -0.28 -17.65
N VAL A 63 11.57 0.24 -18.20
CA VAL A 63 11.85 0.22 -19.63
C VAL A 63 11.94 -1.22 -20.14
N MET A 64 12.63 -2.13 -19.43
CA MET A 64 12.68 -3.54 -19.84
C MET A 64 11.31 -4.23 -19.84
N ILE A 65 10.44 -3.94 -18.85
CA ILE A 65 9.08 -4.50 -18.80
C ILE A 65 8.23 -3.94 -19.96
N LEU A 66 8.35 -2.64 -20.25
CA LEU A 66 7.64 -2.00 -21.37
C LEU A 66 8.15 -2.48 -22.73
N GLU A 67 9.44 -2.83 -22.84
CA GLU A 67 10.04 -3.44 -24.02
C GLU A 67 9.61 -4.91 -24.20
N GLU A 68 9.50 -5.70 -23.12
CA GLU A 68 9.05 -7.10 -23.19
C GLU A 68 7.56 -7.25 -23.52
N GLU A 69 6.69 -6.35 -23.02
CA GLU A 69 5.24 -6.41 -23.26
C GLU A 69 4.82 -5.87 -24.65
N GLY A 70 5.77 -5.43 -25.49
CA GLY A 70 5.55 -5.24 -26.93
C GLY A 70 4.41 -4.28 -27.30
N MET A 71 4.16 -3.25 -26.49
CA MET A 71 3.08 -2.27 -26.75
C MET A 71 3.57 -0.97 -27.40
N PHE A 72 4.82 -0.93 -27.84
CA PHE A 72 5.27 -0.01 -28.89
C PHE A 72 5.00 -0.69 -30.23
N ASP A 73 3.73 -0.82 -30.59
CA ASP A 73 3.38 -1.08 -31.98
C ASP A 73 3.90 0.12 -32.79
N ASP A 74 4.89 -0.14 -33.63
CA ASP A 74 5.20 0.70 -34.77
C ASP A 74 3.90 1.00 -35.53
N ALA A 75 3.50 2.27 -35.57
CA ALA A 75 2.51 2.76 -36.52
C ALA A 75 2.81 4.21 -36.90
N ASP A 76 3.71 4.33 -37.89
CA ASP A 76 4.02 5.44 -38.83
C ASP A 76 4.37 6.85 -38.27
#